data_AF-A0A8E2R329-F1
#
_entry.id   AF-A0A8E2R329-F1
#
_cell.length_a   1.000
_cell.length_b   1.000
_cell.length_c   1.000
_cell.angle_alpha   90.00
_cell.angle_beta   90.00
_cell.angle_gamma   90.00
#
_symmetry.space_group_name_H-M   'P 1'
#
loop_
_entity.id
_entity.type
_entity.pdbx_description
1 polymer ?
#
loop_
_entity_poly.entity_id
_entity_poly.type
_entity_poly.pdbx_seq_one_letter_code
_entity_poly.pdbx_strand_id
1 'polypeptide(L)'
;MTDDLAPVTPLFGASPEGRKRGPAAAEAPAETRPSAPEAPASGVHTAAESAPRLVSIPGGQGDTQAFTAVVPAGMDSEARERLTAEAQETLVRALARSDRSTEEARRLLRAWRGEDPKGAHAPEDGTEEAAEFEESLRLDDDEIEQVIERCTELGYLDDLRLAELLVHKARDKKHSGIQGVERALRERFISAEAMTEALAEVDRDDELERARDLAADRLRRVKGLEPDVAIRRIAGFLSRRGYSAGVAFNAAREVVQGGPRSGRSSSGSAGVFFGATPVE
;
A
#
# COMPACT_ATOMS: atom_id res chain seq x y z
N MET A 1 29.24 -15.86 -43.17
CA MET A 1 29.44 -15.68 -41.72
C MET A 1 30.62 -14.74 -41.55
N THR A 2 30.33 -13.45 -41.58
CA THR A 2 31.25 -12.35 -41.34
C THR A 2 30.71 -11.63 -40.13
N ASP A 3 31.36 -11.82 -38.98
CA ASP A 3 31.14 -10.99 -37.79
C ASP A 3 32.02 -9.76 -37.93
N ASP A 4 31.35 -8.63 -38.12
CA ASP A 4 31.88 -7.28 -38.23
C ASP A 4 31.67 -6.61 -36.87
N LEU A 5 32.73 -6.47 -36.07
CA LEU A 5 32.72 -5.68 -34.86
C LEU A 5 33.91 -4.72 -34.88
N ALA A 6 33.62 -3.45 -35.15
CA ALA A 6 34.59 -2.35 -35.13
C ALA A 6 34.87 -1.85 -33.69
N PRO A 7 36.07 -1.33 -33.40
CA PRO A 7 36.43 -0.84 -32.07
C PRO A 7 35.85 0.54 -31.76
N VAL A 8 35.35 0.71 -30.53
CA VAL A 8 34.78 1.96 -30.00
C VAL A 8 35.88 2.90 -29.51
N THR A 9 35.84 4.13 -30.02
CA THR A 9 36.70 5.25 -29.66
C THR A 9 36.20 5.93 -28.36
N PRO A 10 37.03 6.15 -27.34
CA PRO A 10 36.67 7.00 -26.21
C PRO A 10 36.59 8.49 -26.63
N LEU A 11 35.42 9.09 -26.41
CA LEU A 11 35.14 10.51 -26.62
C LEU A 11 35.51 11.29 -25.34
N PHE A 12 36.42 12.27 -25.47
CA PHE A 12 36.89 13.23 -24.46
C PHE A 12 37.87 12.67 -23.41
N GLY A 13 39.02 13.26 -23.10
CA GLY A 13 39.68 14.50 -23.54
C GLY A 13 40.79 14.78 -22.53
N ALA A 14 42.06 14.62 -22.93
CA ALA A 14 43.23 14.79 -22.07
C ALA A 14 43.79 16.22 -22.15
N SER A 15 44.19 16.81 -21.01
CA SER A 15 45.29 17.81 -20.93
C SER A 15 45.58 18.30 -19.49
N PRO A 16 46.75 18.93 -19.20
CA PRO A 16 47.79 18.24 -18.42
C PRO A 16 48.47 19.11 -17.32
N GLU A 17 49.42 18.47 -16.62
CA GLU A 17 50.62 19.00 -15.93
C GLU A 17 50.57 20.20 -14.96
N GLY A 18 51.22 20.01 -13.79
CA GLY A 18 51.85 21.11 -13.06
C GLY A 18 52.15 20.85 -11.59
N ARG A 19 53.24 20.16 -11.24
CA ARG A 19 53.80 20.23 -9.87
C ARG A 19 55.33 20.22 -9.89
N LYS A 20 55.93 21.34 -9.48
CA LYS A 20 57.39 21.53 -9.29
C LYS A 20 57.73 21.65 -7.80
N ARG A 21 58.88 21.04 -7.45
CA ARG A 21 59.87 21.35 -6.37
C ARG A 21 59.36 21.32 -4.92
N GLY A 22 60.08 20.83 -3.92
CA GLY A 22 61.51 20.51 -3.74
C GLY A 22 61.79 20.23 -2.24
N PRO A 23 63.04 20.00 -1.80
CA PRO A 23 63.39 18.83 -0.95
C PRO A 23 64.14 19.15 0.38
N ALA A 24 64.68 18.09 1.02
CA ALA A 24 65.78 18.02 2.03
C ALA A 24 65.33 17.79 3.50
N ALA A 25 66.00 17.03 4.39
CA ALA A 25 67.31 16.35 4.46
C ALA A 25 67.26 15.24 5.57
N ALA A 26 67.88 14.06 5.36
CA ALA A 26 69.14 13.54 5.99
C ALA A 26 69.08 13.26 7.53
N GLU A 27 69.04 11.99 7.97
CA GLU A 27 70.16 11.11 8.42
C GLU A 27 70.80 11.52 9.79
N ALA A 28 70.50 10.84 10.92
CA ALA A 28 71.21 9.67 11.54
C ALA A 28 72.27 10.09 12.61
N PRO A 29 72.84 9.24 13.52
CA PRO A 29 72.35 8.05 14.26
C PRO A 29 72.85 7.94 15.76
N ALA A 30 72.62 6.76 16.38
CA ALA A 30 73.40 6.01 17.40
C ALA A 30 73.12 6.18 18.93
N GLU A 31 72.49 5.16 19.54
CA GLU A 31 73.02 4.17 20.53
C GLU A 31 73.24 4.71 21.97
N THR A 32 72.60 4.18 23.03
CA THR A 32 73.03 2.96 23.77
C THR A 32 71.90 2.49 24.74
N ARG A 33 71.62 1.18 24.79
CA ARG A 33 70.82 0.45 25.82
C ARG A 33 71.79 -0.15 26.89
N PRO A 34 71.40 -0.74 28.05
CA PRO A 34 70.07 -1.25 28.45
C PRO A 34 69.67 -1.02 29.94
N SER A 35 68.38 -1.17 30.25
CA SER A 35 67.89 -1.94 31.41
C SER A 35 66.39 -2.20 31.23
N ALA A 36 65.97 -3.45 31.42
CA ALA A 36 64.59 -3.97 31.39
C ALA A 36 64.42 -4.86 32.65
N PRO A 37 63.22 -5.37 33.02
CA PRO A 37 61.89 -5.34 32.39
C PRO A 37 60.82 -4.76 33.36
N GLU A 38 59.56 -4.43 33.02
CA GLU A 38 58.39 -5.24 32.60
C GLU A 38 57.32 -4.21 32.13
N ALA A 39 56.87 -4.20 30.87
CA ALA A 39 55.66 -4.86 30.31
C ALA A 39 54.29 -4.28 30.76
N PRO A 40 53.29 -4.08 29.86
CA PRO A 40 53.32 -3.97 28.41
C PRO A 40 52.63 -2.71 27.79
N ALA A 41 53.08 -2.43 26.57
CA ALA A 41 52.47 -1.73 25.44
C ALA A 41 51.01 -2.18 25.14
N SER A 42 50.19 -1.62 24.26
CA SER A 42 50.17 -0.56 23.24
C SER A 42 48.71 -0.57 22.73
N GLY A 43 48.16 0.55 22.27
CA GLY A 43 46.87 0.49 21.56
C GLY A 43 46.33 1.84 21.14
N VAL A 44 46.77 2.31 19.97
CA VAL A 44 45.98 3.21 19.13
C VAL A 44 44.63 2.54 18.87
N HIS A 45 43.52 3.19 19.21
CA HIS A 45 42.18 2.89 18.70
C HIS A 45 41.68 4.20 18.06
N THR A 46 41.95 4.48 16.78
CA THR A 46 41.14 4.09 15.60
C THR A 46 39.65 3.92 15.90
N ALA A 47 38.84 4.66 15.15
CA ALA A 47 37.42 4.46 14.90
C ALA A 47 36.94 3.03 15.19
N ALA A 48 36.37 2.81 16.37
CA ALA A 48 35.69 1.58 16.74
C ALA A 48 34.84 1.88 17.97
N GLU A 49 33.58 2.24 17.73
CA GLU A 49 32.42 1.75 18.52
C GLU A 49 31.11 2.21 17.83
N SER A 50 30.97 1.82 16.56
CA SER A 50 29.68 1.71 15.87
C SER A 50 29.02 0.39 16.28
N ALA A 51 28.62 0.29 17.53
CA ALA A 51 27.77 -0.80 18.00
C ALA A 51 26.34 -0.26 18.21
N PRO A 52 25.29 -0.99 17.79
CA PRO A 52 23.92 -0.60 18.08
C PRO A 52 23.74 -0.45 19.58
N ARG A 53 23.22 0.71 20.01
CA ARG A 53 22.98 0.98 21.43
C ARG A 53 21.53 0.65 21.76
N LEU A 54 21.34 -0.23 22.74
CA LEU A 54 20.04 -0.52 23.32
C LEU A 54 19.65 0.65 24.22
N VAL A 55 18.59 1.37 23.86
CA VAL A 55 18.01 2.40 24.72
C VAL A 55 16.72 1.85 25.30
N SER A 56 16.65 1.74 26.63
CA SER A 56 15.41 1.41 27.33
C SER A 56 14.57 2.67 27.45
N ILE A 57 13.43 2.69 26.75
CA ILE A 57 12.44 3.75 26.91
C ILE A 57 11.56 3.38 28.12
N PRO A 58 11.49 4.22 29.18
CA PRO A 58 10.59 3.95 30.29
C PRO A 58 9.14 4.07 29.79
N GLY A 59 8.44 2.94 29.79
CA GLY A 59 7.02 2.90 29.49
C GLY A 59 6.22 3.70 30.52
N GLY A 60 5.24 4.46 30.01
CA GLY A 60 4.28 5.20 30.83
C GLY A 60 3.53 4.31 31.81
N GLN A 61 3.14 4.87 32.96
CA GLN A 61 2.63 4.12 34.12
C GLN A 61 1.45 3.19 33.80
N GLY A 62 1.73 1.89 33.82
CA GLY A 62 0.75 0.81 33.78
C GLY A 62 1.34 -0.44 33.12
N ASP A 63 2.02 -1.27 33.91
CA ASP A 63 2.56 -2.60 33.53
C ASP A 63 3.20 -2.69 32.14
N THR A 64 4.28 -1.93 31.96
CA THR A 64 4.99 -1.81 30.68
C THR A 64 6.14 -2.80 30.55
N GLN A 65 6.05 -3.64 29.51
CA GLN A 65 7.23 -4.29 28.94
C GLN A 65 8.19 -3.20 28.47
N ALA A 66 9.47 -3.31 28.86
CA ALA A 66 10.51 -2.41 28.37
C ALA A 66 10.74 -2.70 26.87
N PHE A 67 10.43 -1.73 26.01
CA PHE A 67 10.78 -1.84 24.60
C PHE A 67 12.26 -1.50 24.42
N THR A 68 12.96 -2.38 23.72
CA THR A 68 14.37 -2.22 23.38
C THR A 68 14.44 -1.82 21.90
N ALA A 69 14.60 -0.52 21.64
CA ALA A 69 14.83 -0.05 20.28
C ALA A 69 16.30 -0.31 19.90
N VAL A 70 16.51 -0.98 18.77
CA VAL A 70 17.82 -1.10 18.13
C VAL A 70 17.99 0.13 17.26
N VAL A 71 18.66 1.17 17.77
CA VAL A 71 19.00 2.34 16.96
C VAL A 71 20.25 1.98 16.14
N PRO A 72 20.18 1.92 14.80
CA PRO A 72 21.35 1.66 13.95
C PRO A 72 22.38 2.80 14.10
N ALA A 73 23.65 2.48 13.91
CA ALA A 73 24.74 3.44 14.08
C ALA A 73 24.64 4.59 13.05
N GLY A 74 24.27 5.80 13.49
CA GLY A 74 24.31 7.01 12.66
C GLY A 74 23.06 7.89 12.64
N MET A 75 21.92 7.44 13.19
CA MET A 75 20.67 8.22 13.22
C MET A 75 20.31 8.62 14.65
N ASP A 76 20.18 9.92 14.93
CA ASP A 76 19.66 10.39 16.21
C ASP A 76 18.13 10.24 16.28
N SER A 77 17.58 10.30 17.51
CA SER A 77 16.14 10.15 17.74
C SER A 77 15.31 11.14 16.91
N GLU A 78 15.82 12.37 16.71
CA GLU A 78 15.13 13.40 15.94
C GLU A 78 15.13 13.09 14.44
N ALA A 79 16.22 12.55 13.88
CA ALA A 79 16.27 12.12 12.49
C ALA A 79 15.30 10.97 12.23
N ARG A 80 15.15 10.06 13.19
CA ARG A 80 14.17 8.98 13.08
C ARG A 80 12.74 9.49 13.07
N GLU A 81 12.42 10.44 13.95
CA GLU A 81 11.10 11.10 14.02
C GLU A 81 10.79 11.90 12.74
N ARG A 82 11.79 12.57 12.16
CA ARG A 82 11.63 13.25 10.86
C ARG A 82 11.31 12.25 9.74
N LEU A 83 11.98 11.10 9.73
CA LEU A 83 11.77 10.06 8.72
C LEU A 83 10.36 9.43 8.83
N THR A 84 9.87 9.17 10.04
CA THR A 84 8.48 8.68 10.23
C THR A 84 7.44 9.74 9.85
N ALA A 85 7.69 11.02 10.15
CA ALA A 85 6.81 12.12 9.75
C ALA A 85 6.73 12.28 8.21
N GLU A 86 7.87 12.12 7.51
CA GLU A 86 7.93 12.17 6.05
C GLU A 86 7.17 10.99 5.41
N ALA A 87 7.32 9.79 5.98
CA ALA A 87 6.57 8.63 5.55
C ALA A 87 5.06 8.83 5.73
N GLN A 88 4.63 9.39 6.86
CA GLN A 88 3.24 9.75 7.10
C GLN A 88 2.75 10.77 6.06
N GLU A 89 3.51 11.83 5.78
CA GLU A 89 3.14 12.82 4.76
C GLU A 89 3.01 12.16 3.37
N THR A 90 3.96 11.30 3.01
CA THR A 90 3.94 10.55 1.75
C THR A 90 2.70 9.68 1.64
N LEU A 91 2.36 8.96 2.71
CA LEU A 91 1.15 8.14 2.77
C LEU A 91 -0.11 9.00 2.63
N VAL A 92 -0.20 10.12 3.35
CA VAL A 92 -1.34 11.05 3.25
C VAL A 92 -1.48 11.59 1.82
N ARG A 93 -0.38 11.96 1.15
CA ARG A 93 -0.41 12.36 -0.26
C ARG A 93 -0.87 11.22 -1.18
N ALA A 94 -0.48 9.99 -0.89
CA ALA A 94 -0.93 8.82 -1.65
C ALA A 94 -2.43 8.54 -1.45
N LEU A 95 -2.92 8.67 -0.22
CA LEU A 95 -4.33 8.51 0.14
C LEU A 95 -5.21 9.61 -0.48
N ALA A 96 -4.71 10.84 -0.57
CA ALA A 96 -5.42 11.93 -1.23
C ALA A 96 -5.66 11.68 -2.74
N ARG A 97 -4.84 10.84 -3.38
CA ARG A 97 -4.99 10.47 -4.80
C ARG A 97 -5.88 9.24 -5.00
N SER A 98 -5.97 8.36 -4.01
CA SER A 98 -6.65 7.07 -4.14
C SER A 98 -7.04 6.51 -2.78
N ASP A 99 -8.29 6.08 -2.64
CA ASP A 99 -8.73 5.29 -1.50
C ASP A 99 -7.91 3.99 -1.43
N ARG A 100 -7.37 3.67 -0.25
CA ARG A 100 -6.56 2.48 0.03
C ARG A 100 -6.97 1.82 1.33
N SER A 101 -6.81 0.51 1.41
CA SER A 101 -6.96 -0.21 2.67
C SER A 101 -5.76 -0.02 3.59
N THR A 102 -5.94 -0.35 4.86
CA THR A 102 -4.87 -0.39 5.87
C THR A 102 -3.71 -1.28 5.40
N GLU A 103 -4.03 -2.45 4.83
CA GLU A 103 -3.02 -3.39 4.34
C GLU A 103 -2.30 -2.89 3.07
N GLU A 104 -3.01 -2.20 2.17
CA GLU A 104 -2.38 -1.52 1.03
C GLU A 104 -1.45 -0.39 1.50
N ALA A 105 -1.79 0.31 2.58
CA ALA A 105 -0.97 1.35 3.18
C ALA A 105 0.30 0.76 3.83
N ARG A 106 0.19 -0.33 4.61
CA ARG A 106 1.35 -1.06 5.16
C ARG A 106 2.31 -1.49 4.05
N ARG A 107 1.79 -2.07 2.97
CA ARG A 107 2.61 -2.50 1.83
C ARG A 107 3.31 -1.34 1.15
N LEU A 108 2.65 -0.19 1.04
CA LEU A 108 3.27 1.02 0.51
C LEU A 108 4.42 1.46 1.41
N LEU A 109 4.24 1.48 2.73
CA LEU A 109 5.28 1.88 3.68
C LEU A 109 6.46 0.90 3.70
N ARG A 110 6.22 -0.42 3.64
CA ARG A 110 7.29 -1.44 3.51
C ARG A 110 8.11 -1.31 2.22
N ALA A 111 7.45 -0.85 1.15
CA ALA A 111 8.07 -0.61 -0.15
C ALA A 111 8.66 0.80 -0.29
N TRP A 112 8.34 1.70 0.64
CA TRP A 112 8.80 3.09 0.62
C TRP A 112 10.30 3.12 0.89
N ARG A 113 11.01 3.84 0.03
CA ARG A 113 12.40 4.22 0.19
C ARG A 113 12.38 5.73 0.16
N GLY A 114 12.79 6.36 1.27
CA GLY A 114 12.57 7.79 1.53
C GLY A 114 12.74 8.70 0.32
N GLU A 115 11.90 9.73 0.18
CA GLU A 115 12.13 10.77 -0.82
C GLU A 115 13.25 11.67 -0.30
N ASP A 116 14.50 11.17 -0.36
CA ASP A 116 15.76 11.85 -0.05
C ASP A 116 15.59 12.95 1.03
N PRO A 117 15.69 12.62 2.33
CA PRO A 117 15.57 13.64 3.37
C PRO A 117 16.62 14.70 3.07
N LYS A 118 16.18 15.91 2.69
CA LYS A 118 17.07 17.03 2.34
C LYS A 118 18.18 17.14 3.39
N GLY A 119 19.37 16.63 3.06
CA GLY A 119 20.56 16.71 3.91
C GLY A 119 21.22 15.40 4.30
N ALA A 120 20.70 14.23 3.95
CA ALA A 120 21.53 13.03 4.00
C ALA A 120 22.39 12.96 2.73
N HIS A 121 23.65 13.37 2.81
CA HIS A 121 24.59 13.08 1.73
C HIS A 121 24.72 11.56 1.60
N ALA A 122 24.10 10.98 0.59
CA ALA A 122 24.46 9.66 0.11
C ALA A 122 25.99 9.65 -0.11
N PRO A 123 26.73 8.67 0.41
CA PRO A 123 28.13 8.50 0.06
C PRO A 123 28.27 8.53 -1.47
N GLU A 124 29.14 9.39 -2.01
CA GLU A 124 29.28 9.55 -3.48
C GLU A 124 29.81 8.28 -4.17
N ASP A 125 30.28 7.31 -3.40
CA ASP A 125 30.84 6.06 -3.87
C ASP A 125 29.89 4.88 -3.62
N GLY A 126 29.69 4.04 -4.65
CA GLY A 126 28.86 2.83 -4.61
C GLY A 126 29.45 1.69 -3.77
N THR A 127 29.74 1.97 -2.51
CA THR A 127 30.33 1.07 -1.52
C THR A 127 29.26 0.38 -0.66
N GLU A 128 29.67 -0.61 0.14
CA GLU A 128 28.83 -1.27 1.16
C GLU A 128 28.15 -0.24 2.09
N GLU A 129 28.81 0.89 2.38
CA GLU A 129 28.31 1.97 3.23
C GLU A 129 27.07 2.68 2.67
N ALA A 130 26.95 2.79 1.33
CA ALA A 130 25.76 3.36 0.70
C ALA A 130 24.54 2.42 0.81
N ALA A 131 24.78 1.11 0.74
CA ALA A 131 23.73 0.11 0.94
C ALA A 131 23.27 0.04 2.40
N GLU A 132 24.19 0.14 3.35
CA GLU A 132 23.88 0.24 4.79
C GLU A 132 23.08 1.52 5.11
N PHE A 133 23.44 2.64 4.48
CA PHE A 133 22.69 3.89 4.62
C PHE A 133 21.27 3.78 4.06
N GLU A 134 21.10 3.21 2.86
CA GLU A 134 19.78 2.97 2.28
C GLU A 134 18.92 2.02 3.14
N GLU A 135 19.52 1.00 3.73
CA GLU A 135 18.84 0.09 4.66
C GLU A 135 18.40 0.81 5.94
N SER A 136 19.19 1.76 6.43
CA SER A 136 18.84 2.59 7.59
C SER A 136 17.65 3.55 7.37
N LEU A 137 17.31 3.85 6.11
CA LEU A 137 16.16 4.69 5.75
C LEU A 137 14.84 3.92 5.70
N ARG A 138 14.88 2.59 5.87
CA ARG A 138 13.66 1.77 5.87
C ARG A 138 12.97 1.85 7.22
N LEU A 139 11.65 1.91 7.19
CA LEU A 139 10.84 1.80 8.40
C LEU A 139 10.84 0.36 8.90
N ASP A 140 10.99 0.20 10.21
CA ASP A 140 10.69 -1.06 10.86
C ASP A 140 9.17 -1.27 11.00
N ASP A 141 8.78 -2.47 11.41
CA ASP A 141 7.37 -2.84 11.48
C ASP A 141 6.62 -2.04 12.57
N ASP A 142 7.27 -1.64 13.67
CA ASP A 142 6.65 -0.86 14.75
C ASP A 142 6.39 0.59 14.31
N GLU A 143 7.31 1.17 13.55
CA GLU A 143 7.18 2.52 12.98
C GLU A 143 6.11 2.57 11.89
N ILE A 144 6.01 1.52 11.08
CA ILE A 144 4.92 1.38 10.12
C ILE A 144 3.58 1.37 10.85
N GLU A 145 3.43 0.56 11.91
CA GLU A 145 2.17 0.52 12.67
C GLU A 145 1.87 1.86 13.34
N GLN A 146 2.86 2.59 13.87
CA GLN A 146 2.65 3.95 14.40
C GLN A 146 2.09 4.91 13.36
N VAL A 147 2.65 4.91 12.14
CA VAL A 147 2.16 5.75 11.04
C VAL A 147 0.73 5.35 10.64
N ILE A 148 0.45 4.06 10.58
CA ILE A 148 -0.87 3.53 10.25
C ILE A 148 -1.91 3.88 11.31
N GLU A 149 -1.59 3.70 12.58
CA GLU A 149 -2.44 4.07 13.72
C GLU A 149 -2.76 5.56 13.66
N ARG A 150 -1.73 6.40 13.48
CA ARG A 150 -1.92 7.84 13.40
C ARG A 150 -2.80 8.26 12.22
N CYS A 151 -2.63 7.63 11.05
CA CYS A 151 -3.49 7.86 9.90
C CYS A 151 -4.93 7.39 10.13
N THR A 152 -5.12 6.31 10.90
CA THR A 152 -6.44 5.78 11.27
C THR A 152 -7.15 6.71 12.26
N GLU A 153 -6.46 7.16 13.31
CA GLU A 153 -6.98 8.13 14.27
C GLU A 153 -7.44 9.44 13.62
N LEU A 154 -6.68 9.90 12.62
CA LEU A 154 -6.99 11.12 11.87
C LEU A 154 -8.07 10.89 10.79
N GLY A 155 -8.53 9.66 10.59
CA GLY A 155 -9.56 9.29 9.62
C GLY A 155 -9.10 9.28 8.17
N TYR A 156 -7.78 9.22 7.92
CA TYR A 156 -7.24 9.02 6.57
C TYR A 156 -7.34 7.56 6.11
N LEU A 157 -7.32 6.62 7.05
CA LEU A 157 -7.51 5.19 6.82
C LEU A 157 -8.77 4.71 7.55
N ASP A 158 -9.63 4.03 6.81
CA ASP A 158 -10.85 3.42 7.32
C ASP A 158 -11.27 2.30 6.37
N ASP A 159 -11.00 1.05 6.76
CA ASP A 159 -11.30 -0.12 5.95
C ASP A 159 -12.81 -0.37 5.81
N LEU A 160 -13.61 -0.03 6.82
CA LEU A 160 -15.05 -0.19 6.79
C LEU A 160 -15.66 0.77 5.77
N ARG A 161 -15.30 2.06 5.87
CA ARG A 161 -15.73 3.08 4.90
C ARG A 161 -15.29 2.74 3.48
N LEU A 162 -14.08 2.22 3.31
CA LEU A 162 -13.61 1.76 2.01
C LEU A 162 -14.45 0.58 1.49
N ALA A 163 -14.77 -0.39 2.37
CA ALA A 163 -15.59 -1.54 2.03
C ALA A 163 -16.99 -1.11 1.56
N GLU A 164 -17.67 -0.25 2.31
CA GLU A 164 -18.98 0.33 1.96
C GLU A 164 -18.94 1.02 0.59
N LEU A 165 -17.93 1.85 0.35
CA LEU A 165 -17.75 2.55 -0.92
C LEU A 165 -17.58 1.56 -2.09
N LEU A 166 -16.84 0.47 -1.89
CA LEU A 166 -16.64 -0.56 -2.90
C LEU A 166 -17.89 -1.40 -3.13
N VAL A 167 -18.65 -1.73 -2.08
CA VAL A 167 -19.95 -2.40 -2.18
C VAL A 167 -20.88 -1.54 -3.04
N HIS A 168 -21.01 -0.25 -2.72
CA HIS A 168 -21.83 0.70 -3.47
C HIS A 168 -21.38 0.81 -4.94
N LYS A 169 -20.07 1.00 -5.19
CA LYS A 169 -19.51 1.04 -6.56
C LYS A 169 -19.76 -0.28 -7.32
N ALA A 170 -19.70 -1.42 -6.64
CA ALA A 170 -19.88 -2.74 -7.25
C ALA A 170 -21.36 -3.01 -7.59
N ARG A 171 -22.29 -2.51 -6.78
CA ARG A 171 -23.74 -2.56 -7.06
C ARG A 171 -24.10 -1.65 -8.23
N ASP A 172 -23.77 -0.37 -8.15
CA ASP A 172 -24.27 0.65 -9.10
C ASP A 172 -23.61 0.59 -10.47
N LYS A 173 -22.28 0.60 -10.51
CA LYS A 173 -21.56 0.68 -11.80
C LYS A 173 -21.42 -0.67 -12.44
N LYS A 174 -21.31 -1.70 -11.61
CA LYS A 174 -20.89 -3.03 -12.01
C LYS A 174 -22.09 -3.98 -12.07
N HIS A 175 -23.12 -3.86 -11.24
CA HIS A 175 -24.18 -4.87 -11.11
C HIS A 175 -23.59 -6.24 -10.68
N SER A 176 -22.55 -6.21 -9.83
CA SER A 176 -21.95 -7.42 -9.25
C SER A 176 -22.92 -8.12 -8.29
N GLY A 177 -22.91 -9.45 -8.28
CA GLY A 177 -23.49 -10.23 -7.17
C GLY A 177 -22.55 -10.27 -5.97
N ILE A 178 -23.02 -10.77 -4.83
CA ILE A 178 -22.32 -10.74 -3.53
C ILE A 178 -20.91 -11.33 -3.63
N GLN A 179 -20.73 -12.49 -4.26
CA GLN A 179 -19.40 -13.11 -4.40
C GLN A 179 -18.44 -12.27 -5.26
N GLY A 180 -18.98 -11.52 -6.22
CA GLY A 180 -18.21 -10.59 -7.03
C GLY A 180 -17.75 -9.37 -6.24
N VAL A 181 -18.60 -8.89 -5.31
CA VAL A 181 -18.25 -7.84 -4.36
C VAL A 181 -17.17 -8.34 -3.39
N GLU A 182 -17.37 -9.50 -2.78
CA GLU A 182 -16.38 -10.12 -1.89
C GLU A 182 -15.01 -10.26 -2.55
N ARG A 183 -14.97 -10.74 -3.81
CA ARG A 183 -13.71 -10.84 -4.55
C ARG A 183 -13.04 -9.47 -4.71
N ALA A 184 -13.81 -8.44 -5.04
CA ALA A 184 -13.27 -7.08 -5.17
C ALA A 184 -12.75 -6.52 -3.85
N LEU A 185 -13.38 -6.84 -2.72
CA LEU A 185 -12.91 -6.45 -1.39
C LEU A 185 -11.60 -7.17 -1.01
N ARG A 186 -11.51 -8.48 -1.30
CA ARG A 186 -10.28 -9.27 -1.09
C ARG A 186 -9.12 -8.79 -1.96
N GLU A 187 -9.38 -8.43 -3.21
CA GLU A 187 -8.38 -7.84 -4.12
C GLU A 187 -7.79 -6.53 -3.58
N ARG A 188 -8.53 -5.82 -2.71
CA ARG A 188 -8.12 -4.59 -2.02
C ARG A 188 -7.55 -4.83 -0.63
N PHE A 189 -7.38 -6.10 -0.22
CA PHE A 189 -6.85 -6.46 1.10
C PHE A 189 -7.62 -5.88 2.29
N ILE A 190 -8.94 -5.72 2.15
CA ILE A 190 -9.81 -5.25 3.25
C ILE A 190 -9.91 -6.33 4.32
N SER A 191 -9.93 -5.92 5.59
CA SER A 191 -10.05 -6.85 6.72
C SER A 191 -11.33 -7.68 6.65
N ALA A 192 -11.27 -8.93 7.14
CA ALA A 192 -12.42 -9.82 7.12
C ALA A 192 -13.61 -9.28 7.94
N GLU A 193 -13.31 -8.53 9.00
CA GLU A 193 -14.29 -7.86 9.85
C GLU A 193 -15.04 -6.78 9.07
N ALA A 194 -14.32 -5.83 8.46
CA ALA A 194 -14.90 -4.77 7.64
C ALA A 194 -15.66 -5.33 6.43
N MET A 195 -15.17 -6.40 5.82
CA MET A 195 -15.89 -7.10 4.75
C MET A 195 -17.22 -7.67 5.24
N THR A 196 -17.23 -8.32 6.41
CA THR A 196 -18.44 -8.95 6.97
C THR A 196 -19.47 -7.90 7.30
N GLU A 197 -19.06 -6.80 7.92
CA GLU A 197 -19.92 -5.68 8.29
C GLU A 197 -20.51 -4.99 7.06
N ALA A 198 -19.68 -4.60 6.09
CA ALA A 198 -20.15 -3.95 4.87
C ALA A 198 -21.07 -4.84 4.00
N LEU A 199 -20.91 -6.17 4.08
CA LEU A 199 -21.79 -7.11 3.37
C LEU A 199 -23.07 -7.44 4.15
N ALA A 200 -23.10 -7.23 5.47
CA ALA A 200 -24.30 -7.46 6.27
C ALA A 200 -25.46 -6.53 5.88
N GLU A 201 -25.14 -5.34 5.36
CA GLU A 201 -26.11 -4.38 4.82
C GLU A 201 -26.70 -4.81 3.47
N VAL A 202 -26.13 -5.82 2.81
CA VAL A 202 -26.59 -6.26 1.49
C VAL A 202 -27.74 -7.24 1.63
N ASP A 203 -28.96 -6.77 1.36
CA ASP A 203 -30.14 -7.61 1.32
C ASP A 203 -30.05 -8.65 0.17
N ARG A 204 -30.39 -9.90 0.50
CA ARG A 204 -30.46 -11.03 -0.44
C ARG A 204 -31.63 -10.88 -1.41
N ASP A 205 -32.73 -10.27 -0.98
CA ASP A 205 -33.88 -10.05 -1.86
C ASP A 205 -33.55 -8.98 -2.91
N ASP A 206 -32.83 -7.94 -2.52
CA ASP A 206 -32.28 -6.97 -3.47
C ASP A 206 -31.31 -7.61 -4.47
N GLU A 207 -30.53 -8.62 -4.05
CA GLU A 207 -29.59 -9.32 -4.95
C GLU A 207 -30.33 -10.06 -6.07
N LEU A 208 -31.41 -10.76 -5.74
CA LEU A 208 -32.19 -11.51 -6.71
C LEU A 208 -32.92 -10.57 -7.68
N GLU A 209 -33.43 -9.43 -7.22
CA GLU A 209 -34.04 -8.41 -8.08
C GLU A 209 -33.03 -7.85 -9.09
N ARG A 210 -31.82 -7.47 -8.65
CA ARG A 210 -30.76 -7.03 -9.56
C ARG A 210 -30.36 -8.11 -10.57
N ALA A 211 -30.31 -9.37 -10.13
CA ALA A 211 -30.01 -10.50 -11.01
C ALA A 211 -31.09 -10.66 -12.10
N ARG A 212 -32.37 -10.47 -11.76
CA ARG A 212 -33.50 -10.51 -12.71
C ARG A 212 -33.41 -9.39 -13.73
N ASP A 213 -33.15 -8.16 -13.30
CA ASP A 213 -32.99 -7.02 -14.21
C ASP A 213 -31.87 -7.25 -15.22
N LEU A 214 -30.71 -7.71 -14.73
CA LEU A 214 -29.56 -8.01 -15.58
C LEU A 214 -29.83 -9.22 -16.52
N ALA A 215 -30.58 -10.21 -16.05
CA ALA A 215 -31.03 -11.35 -16.84
C ALA A 215 -32.00 -10.91 -17.95
N ALA A 216 -32.94 -10.02 -17.67
CA ALA A 216 -33.89 -9.47 -18.65
C ALA A 216 -33.16 -8.73 -19.77
N ASP A 217 -32.19 -7.90 -19.40
CA ASP A 217 -31.32 -7.24 -20.36
C ASP A 217 -30.46 -8.21 -21.17
N ARG A 218 -29.99 -9.30 -20.54
CA ARG A 218 -29.23 -10.33 -21.26
C ARG A 218 -30.11 -11.13 -22.21
N LEU A 219 -31.35 -11.46 -21.82
CA LEU A 219 -32.31 -12.19 -22.64
C LEU A 219 -32.57 -11.46 -23.96
N ARG A 220 -32.65 -10.12 -23.93
CA ARG A 220 -32.79 -9.30 -25.15
C ARG A 220 -31.66 -9.50 -26.17
N ARG A 221 -30.47 -9.94 -25.73
CA ARG A 221 -29.27 -10.17 -26.55
C ARG A 221 -29.09 -11.64 -26.97
N VAL A 222 -29.81 -12.58 -26.37
CA VAL A 222 -29.71 -14.03 -26.66
C VAL A 222 -31.00 -14.61 -27.23
N LYS A 223 -31.78 -13.77 -27.92
CA LYS A 223 -33.06 -14.14 -28.56
C LYS A 223 -32.86 -15.27 -29.60
N GLY A 224 -33.90 -16.10 -29.77
CA GLY A 224 -33.93 -17.17 -30.76
C GLY A 224 -33.25 -18.48 -30.33
N LEU A 225 -32.74 -18.54 -29.09
CA LEU A 225 -32.28 -19.79 -28.49
C LEU A 225 -33.44 -20.56 -27.87
N GLU A 226 -33.28 -21.88 -27.81
CA GLU A 226 -34.16 -22.76 -27.03
C GLU A 226 -34.11 -22.38 -25.53
N PRO A 227 -35.24 -22.43 -24.79
CA PRO A 227 -35.32 -22.03 -23.39
C PRO A 227 -34.20 -22.54 -22.47
N ASP A 228 -33.88 -23.83 -22.47
CA ASP A 228 -32.83 -24.40 -21.61
C ASP A 228 -31.44 -23.87 -22.00
N VAL A 229 -31.17 -23.70 -23.29
CA VAL A 229 -29.93 -23.10 -23.78
C VAL A 229 -29.82 -21.63 -23.33
N ALA A 230 -30.91 -20.87 -23.42
CA ALA A 230 -30.96 -19.48 -22.98
C ALA A 230 -30.70 -19.37 -21.46
N ILE A 231 -31.34 -20.23 -20.65
CA ILE A 231 -31.16 -20.28 -19.19
C ILE A 231 -29.70 -20.53 -18.84
N ARG A 232 -29.05 -21.57 -19.41
CA ARG A 232 -27.63 -21.87 -19.12
C ARG A 232 -26.71 -20.71 -19.48
N ARG A 233 -26.98 -20.04 -20.61
CA ARG A 233 -26.15 -18.92 -21.09
C ARG A 233 -26.28 -17.67 -20.22
N ILE A 234 -27.49 -17.37 -19.76
CA ILE A 234 -27.76 -16.26 -18.84
C ILE A 234 -27.19 -16.58 -17.45
N ALA A 235 -27.45 -17.78 -16.91
CA ALA A 235 -26.91 -18.20 -15.62
C ALA A 235 -25.38 -18.12 -15.60
N GLY A 236 -24.69 -18.65 -16.62
CA GLY A 236 -23.23 -18.55 -16.72
C GLY A 236 -22.72 -17.11 -16.85
N PHE A 237 -23.48 -16.22 -17.48
CA PHE A 237 -23.15 -14.78 -17.50
C PHE A 237 -23.27 -14.14 -16.11
N LEU A 238 -24.34 -14.45 -15.36
CA LEU A 238 -24.52 -13.97 -13.99
C LEU A 238 -23.47 -14.54 -13.04
N SER A 239 -23.09 -15.81 -13.16
CA SER A 239 -22.04 -16.41 -12.33
C SER A 239 -20.69 -15.70 -12.49
N ARG A 240 -20.30 -15.32 -13.73
CA ARG A 240 -19.08 -14.52 -13.94
C ARG A 240 -19.17 -13.11 -13.35
N ARG A 241 -20.39 -12.62 -13.14
CA ARG A 241 -20.68 -11.35 -12.47
C ARG A 241 -20.63 -11.44 -10.95
N GLY A 242 -20.54 -12.65 -10.39
CA GLY A 242 -20.45 -12.91 -8.97
C GLY A 242 -21.77 -13.24 -8.28
N TYR A 243 -22.82 -13.56 -9.03
CA TYR A 243 -24.05 -14.09 -8.45
C TYR A 243 -23.87 -15.58 -8.12
N SER A 244 -24.38 -15.98 -6.95
CA SER A 244 -24.39 -17.39 -6.56
C SER A 244 -25.14 -18.24 -7.59
N ALA A 245 -24.77 -19.52 -7.71
CA ALA A 245 -25.40 -20.41 -8.69
C ALA A 245 -26.93 -20.48 -8.51
N GLY A 246 -27.42 -20.53 -7.27
CA GLY A 246 -28.84 -20.51 -6.96
C GLY A 246 -29.55 -19.27 -7.49
N VAL A 247 -29.04 -18.08 -7.18
CA VAL A 247 -29.60 -16.80 -7.64
C VAL A 247 -29.54 -16.68 -9.17
N ALA A 248 -28.41 -17.06 -9.77
CA ALA A 248 -28.21 -16.99 -11.21
C ALA A 248 -29.18 -17.87 -12.00
N PHE A 249 -29.38 -19.13 -11.58
CA PHE A 249 -30.33 -20.03 -12.24
C PHE A 249 -31.78 -19.65 -11.98
N ASN A 250 -32.10 -19.16 -10.77
CA ASN A 250 -33.46 -18.72 -10.45
C ASN A 250 -33.86 -17.52 -11.31
N ALA A 251 -33.05 -16.45 -11.29
CA ALA A 251 -33.30 -15.26 -12.11
C ALA A 251 -33.38 -15.57 -13.61
N ALA A 252 -32.49 -16.44 -14.12
CA ALA A 252 -32.52 -16.84 -15.53
C ALA A 252 -33.81 -17.60 -15.91
N ARG A 253 -34.27 -18.52 -15.05
CA ARG A 253 -35.51 -19.27 -15.27
C ARG A 253 -36.72 -18.35 -15.27
N GLU A 254 -36.84 -17.49 -14.26
CA GLU A 254 -37.97 -16.57 -14.16
C GLU A 254 -38.07 -15.66 -15.39
N VAL A 255 -36.95 -15.09 -15.84
CA VAL A 255 -36.96 -14.19 -17.00
C VAL A 255 -37.27 -14.93 -18.31
N VAL A 256 -36.75 -16.13 -18.51
CA VAL A 256 -36.99 -16.92 -19.74
C VAL A 256 -38.40 -17.49 -19.79
N GLN A 257 -38.94 -17.92 -18.64
CA GLN A 257 -40.26 -18.55 -18.55
C GLN A 257 -41.40 -17.53 -18.35
N GLY A 258 -41.08 -16.24 -18.20
CA GLY A 258 -42.09 -15.19 -18.00
C GLY A 258 -42.68 -15.16 -16.59
N GLY A 259 -41.87 -15.50 -15.58
CA GLY A 259 -42.21 -15.43 -14.16
C GLY A 259 -42.78 -14.06 -13.76
N PRO A 260 -43.56 -14.00 -12.66
CA PRO A 260 -44.41 -12.87 -12.33
C PRO A 260 -43.62 -11.57 -12.34
N ARG A 261 -44.05 -10.63 -13.18
CA ARG A 261 -43.51 -9.27 -13.21
C ARG A 261 -43.85 -8.63 -11.87
N SER A 262 -42.95 -8.64 -10.89
CA SER A 262 -43.11 -7.77 -9.72
C SER A 262 -43.11 -6.34 -10.27
N GLY A 263 -44.27 -5.71 -10.19
CA GLY A 263 -44.45 -4.36 -10.67
C GLY A 263 -43.49 -3.45 -9.92
N ARG A 264 -42.77 -2.60 -10.66
CA ARG A 264 -42.30 -1.31 -10.14
C ARG A 264 -43.41 -0.75 -9.27
N SER A 265 -43.19 -0.67 -7.95
CA SER A 265 -43.97 0.25 -7.15
C SER A 265 -43.64 1.63 -7.72
N SER A 266 -44.57 2.18 -8.49
CA SER A 266 -44.56 3.60 -8.76
C SER A 266 -44.68 4.25 -7.39
N SER A 267 -43.57 4.76 -6.85
CA SER A 267 -43.61 5.88 -5.92
C SER A 267 -44.12 7.09 -6.72
N GLY A 268 -45.39 7.04 -7.09
CA GLY A 268 -46.15 8.20 -7.48
C GLY A 268 -46.22 9.05 -6.24
N SER A 269 -45.39 10.10 -6.19
CA SER A 269 -45.63 11.23 -5.33
C SER A 269 -47.05 11.72 -5.64
N ALA A 270 -48.01 11.29 -4.82
CA ALA A 270 -49.34 11.87 -4.77
C ALA A 270 -49.14 13.30 -4.26
N GLY A 271 -48.92 14.21 -5.20
CA GLY A 271 -48.98 15.63 -4.97
C GLY A 271 -50.36 15.96 -4.41
N VAL A 272 -50.41 16.25 -3.12
CA VAL A 272 -51.59 16.76 -2.45
C VAL A 272 -51.90 18.13 -3.05
N PHE A 273 -52.87 18.16 -3.96
CA PHE A 273 -53.38 19.39 -4.55
C PHE A 273 -54.27 20.06 -3.50
N PHE A 274 -53.74 21.06 -2.79
CA PHE A 274 -54.52 21.88 -1.87
C PHE A 274 -55.45 22.77 -2.70
N GLY A 275 -56.75 22.54 -2.59
CA GLY A 275 -57.77 23.31 -3.28
C GLY A 275 -57.77 24.77 -2.82
N ALA A 276 -57.59 25.68 -3.78
CA ALA A 276 -57.92 27.09 -3.60
C ALA A 276 -59.45 27.25 -3.64
N THR A 277 -60.03 27.81 -2.58
CA THR A 277 -61.39 28.34 -2.58
C THR A 277 -61.40 29.69 -3.33
N PRO A 278 -62.40 29.98 -4.17
CA PRO A 278 -62.61 31.33 -4.67
C PRO A 278 -63.39 32.14 -3.63
N VAL A 279 -62.91 33.34 -3.33
CA VAL A 279 -63.67 34.38 -2.62
C VAL A 279 -64.38 35.20 -3.69
N GLU A 280 -65.72 35.31 -3.59
CA GLU A 280 -66.52 36.32 -4.29
C GLU A 280 -66.30 37.73 -3.71
#